data_AF-A0A920M7A4-F1
#
_entry.id   AF-A0A920M7A4-F1
#
_cell.length_a   1.000
_cell.length_b   1.000
_cell.length_c   1.000
_cell.angle_alpha   90.00
_cell.angle_beta   90.00
_cell.angle_gamma   90.00
#
_symmetry.space_group_name_H-M   'P 1'
#
loop_
_entity.id
_entity.type
_entity.pdbx_description
1 polymer ?
#
loop_
_entity_poly.entity_id
_entity_poly.type
_entity_poly.pdbx_seq_one_letter_code
_entity_poly.pdbx_strand_id
1 'polypeptide(L)'
;MKNGFFEVLYKVQAEKGQEQIFRMYGKGDPGYRVTSKLVAESALTLIHNLEDLPGGEEYGGVLTPATGLGEPLISRLKDNEVYFEGPLDENLEVPEEKKNPS
;
A
#
# COMPACT_ATOMS: atom_id res chain seq x y z
N MET A 1 -6.24 10.69 19.59
CA MET A 1 -5.20 9.90 20.29
C MET A 1 -3.90 10.01 19.49
N LYS A 2 -2.79 10.48 20.08
CA LYS A 2 -1.56 10.76 19.30
C LYS A 2 -0.62 9.56 19.12
N ASN A 3 -0.86 8.46 19.85
CA ASN A 3 0.06 7.31 19.94
C ASN A 3 -0.51 6.02 19.32
N GLY A 4 -1.52 6.12 18.45
CA GLY A 4 -2.06 4.95 17.75
C GLY A 4 -1.06 4.44 16.70
N PHE A 5 -1.15 3.16 16.38
CA PHE A 5 -0.54 2.55 15.21
C PHE A 5 -1.57 1.64 14.54
N PHE A 6 -1.33 1.30 13.29
CA PHE A 6 -2.11 0.29 12.59
C PHE A 6 -1.18 -0.69 11.88
N GLU A 7 -1.63 -1.92 11.75
CA GLU A 7 -1.00 -2.97 10.97
C GLU A 7 -2.12 -3.76 10.28
N VAL A 8 -1.95 -4.02 8.99
CA VAL A 8 -2.84 -4.84 8.17
C VAL A 8 -1.98 -5.93 7.52
N LEU A 9 -2.38 -7.19 7.70
CA LEU A 9 -1.77 -8.33 7.05
C LEU A 9 -2.67 -8.81 5.91
N TYR A 10 -2.08 -9.00 4.73
CA TYR A 10 -2.73 -9.54 3.55
C TYR A 10 -2.24 -10.95 3.33
N LYS A 11 -3.13 -11.93 3.51
CA LYS A 11 -2.86 -13.32 3.12
C LYS A 11 -3.27 -13.50 1.66
N VAL A 12 -2.29 -13.77 0.79
CA VAL A 12 -2.45 -13.91 -0.65
C VAL A 12 -2.21 -15.36 -1.04
N GLN A 13 -3.13 -15.94 -1.81
CA GLN A 13 -2.95 -17.25 -2.43
C GLN A 13 -2.63 -17.04 -3.93
N ALA A 14 -1.41 -17.38 -4.34
CA ALA A 14 -0.99 -17.29 -5.73
C ALA A 14 -1.54 -18.46 -6.55
N GLU A 15 -1.57 -18.32 -7.88
CA GLU A 15 -2.14 -19.29 -8.83
C GLU A 15 -1.61 -20.73 -8.67
N LYS A 16 -0.38 -20.88 -8.18
CA LYS A 16 0.27 -22.19 -7.94
C LYS A 16 0.00 -22.77 -6.54
N GLY A 17 -0.96 -22.22 -5.79
CA GLY A 17 -1.30 -22.63 -4.43
C GLY A 17 -0.31 -22.15 -3.36
N GLN A 18 0.69 -21.36 -3.72
CA GLN A 18 1.63 -20.75 -2.77
C GLN A 18 0.92 -19.65 -1.98
N GLU A 19 0.96 -19.75 -0.65
CA GLU A 19 0.52 -18.68 0.23
C GLU A 19 1.66 -17.70 0.50
N GLN A 20 1.36 -16.41 0.48
CA GLN A 20 2.27 -15.32 0.81
C GLN A 20 1.56 -14.34 1.75
N ILE A 21 2.31 -13.74 2.68
CA ILE A 21 1.77 -12.73 3.58
C ILE A 21 2.47 -11.40 3.27
N PHE A 22 1.68 -10.34 3.11
CA PHE A 22 2.17 -8.98 2.97
C PHE A 22 1.66 -8.13 4.12
N ARG A 23 2.33 -7.02 4.41
CA ARG A 23 2.00 -6.11 5.50
C ARG A 23 1.89 -4.68 5.00
N MET A 24 0.89 -3.96 5.51
CA MET A 24 0.81 -2.50 5.45
C MET A 24 0.70 -1.94 6.87
N TYR A 25 1.51 -0.94 7.22
CA TYR A 25 1.55 -0.42 8.59
C TYR A 25 1.91 1.06 8.64
N GLY A 26 1.68 1.69 9.80
CA GLY A 26 2.05 3.09 10.02
C GLY A 26 1.55 3.66 11.35
N LYS A 27 1.89 4.93 11.61
CA LYS A 27 1.46 5.65 12.81
C LYS A 27 0.12 6.35 12.61
N GLY A 28 -0.67 6.39 13.68
CA GLY A 28 -2.00 6.98 13.72
C GLY A 28 -3.05 5.97 14.15
N ASP A 29 -4.12 6.45 14.75
CA ASP A 29 -5.27 5.61 15.04
C ASP A 29 -5.94 5.15 13.72
N PRO A 30 -6.31 3.85 13.61
CA PRO A 30 -6.93 3.33 12.40
C PRO A 30 -8.31 3.95 12.12
N GLY A 31 -9.05 4.29 13.19
CA GLY A 31 -10.44 4.75 13.11
C GLY A 31 -10.63 6.15 12.52
N TYR A 32 -9.63 7.03 12.59
CA TYR A 32 -9.75 8.38 12.07
C TYR A 32 -8.50 8.80 11.30
N ARG A 33 -7.35 8.88 11.97
CA ARG A 33 -6.15 9.51 11.37
C ARG A 33 -5.65 8.78 10.13
N VAL A 34 -5.58 7.45 10.17
CA VAL A 34 -5.10 6.64 9.04
C VAL A 34 -6.12 6.66 7.91
N THR A 35 -7.41 6.47 8.22
CA THR A 35 -8.48 6.50 7.21
C THR A 35 -8.55 7.85 6.50
N SER A 36 -8.50 8.96 7.25
CA SER A 36 -8.46 10.30 6.66
C SER A 36 -7.23 10.54 5.80
N LYS A 37 -6.07 10.00 6.20
CA LYS A 37 -4.84 10.06 5.40
C LYS A 37 -5.00 9.30 4.09
N LEU A 38 -5.52 8.07 4.11
CA LEU A 38 -5.76 7.28 2.90
C LEU A 38 -6.68 8.02 1.91
N VAL A 39 -7.76 8.62 2.39
CA VAL A 39 -8.70 9.39 1.56
C VAL A 39 -8.05 10.66 1.00
N ALA A 40 -7.33 11.42 1.84
CA ALA A 40 -6.66 12.65 1.42
C ALA A 40 -5.58 12.36 0.36
N GLU A 41 -4.73 11.35 0.58
CA GLU A 41 -3.71 10.99 -0.40
C GLU A 41 -4.31 10.44 -1.70
N SER A 42 -5.45 9.75 -1.63
CA SER A 42 -6.19 9.34 -2.84
C SER A 42 -6.64 10.55 -3.67
N ALA A 43 -7.21 11.57 -3.02
CA ALA A 43 -7.63 12.80 -3.70
C ALA A 43 -6.43 13.58 -4.26
N LEU A 44 -5.35 13.70 -3.49
CA LEU A 44 -4.13 14.37 -3.94
C LEU A 44 -3.46 13.65 -5.11
N THR A 45 -3.53 12.31 -5.15
CA THR A 45 -3.05 11.51 -6.28
C THR A 45 -3.79 11.91 -7.57
N LEU A 46 -5.12 12.00 -7.52
CA LEU A 46 -5.92 12.40 -8.69
C LEU A 46 -5.59 13.82 -9.19
N ILE A 47 -5.28 14.74 -8.26
CA ILE A 47 -5.01 16.15 -8.59
C ILE A 47 -3.59 16.32 -9.17
N HIS A 48 -2.61 15.59 -8.64
CA HIS A 48 -1.20 15.88 -8.89
C HIS A 48 -0.48 14.86 -9.77
N ASN A 49 -1.05 13.67 -9.99
CA ASN A 49 -0.39 12.57 -10.71
C ASN A 49 -1.20 12.10 -11.92
N LEU A 50 -1.95 12.99 -12.57
CA LEU A 50 -2.88 12.65 -13.66
C LEU A 50 -2.18 11.88 -14.81
N GLU A 51 -0.98 12.30 -15.19
CA GLU A 51 -0.19 11.68 -16.27
C GLU A 51 0.36 10.29 -15.90
N ASP A 52 0.47 9.99 -14.60
CA ASP A 52 0.99 8.74 -14.07
C ASP A 52 -0.11 7.74 -13.70
N LEU A 53 -1.39 8.14 -13.81
CA LEU A 53 -2.51 7.28 -13.43
C LEU A 53 -2.61 6.04 -14.34
N PRO A 54 -2.91 4.86 -13.79
CA PRO A 54 -3.11 3.66 -14.60
C PRO A 54 -4.20 3.85 -15.67
N GLY A 55 -3.96 3.30 -16.87
CA GLY A 55 -4.96 3.21 -17.94
C GLY A 55 -5.04 4.40 -18.90
N GLY A 56 -4.44 5.54 -18.58
CA GLY A 56 -4.38 6.72 -19.47
C GLY A 56 -5.71 7.49 -19.59
N GLU A 57 -5.75 8.48 -20.48
CA GLU A 57 -6.84 9.48 -20.55
C GLU A 57 -8.25 8.91 -20.80
N GLU A 58 -8.35 7.78 -21.50
CA GLU A 58 -9.63 7.12 -21.80
C GLU A 58 -10.10 6.17 -20.68
N TYR A 59 -9.27 5.93 -19.67
CA TYR A 59 -9.59 5.02 -18.57
C TYR A 59 -10.33 5.74 -17.45
N GLY A 60 -11.55 5.28 -17.15
CA GLY A 60 -12.42 5.95 -16.18
C GLY A 60 -13.61 5.08 -15.72
N GLY A 61 -14.52 5.71 -14.98
CA GLY A 61 -15.68 5.05 -14.37
C GLY A 61 -15.55 4.95 -12.85
N VAL A 62 -16.29 4.02 -12.23
CA VAL A 62 -16.20 3.74 -10.79
C VAL A 62 -15.05 2.78 -10.56
N LEU A 63 -13.87 3.33 -10.28
CA LEU A 63 -12.64 2.57 -10.05
C LEU A 63 -12.35 2.40 -8.57
N THR A 64 -11.66 1.32 -8.23
CA THR A 64 -11.08 1.16 -6.88
C THR A 64 -9.74 1.89 -6.82
N PRO A 65 -9.24 2.28 -5.62
CA PRO A 65 -7.90 2.86 -5.49
C PRO A 65 -6.81 1.99 -6.14
N ALA A 66 -6.91 0.67 -6.03
CA ALA A 66 -5.95 -0.26 -6.61
C ALA A 66 -5.88 -0.15 -8.15
N THR A 67 -7.03 -0.04 -8.83
CA THR A 67 -7.10 -0.01 -10.30
C THR A 67 -6.98 1.41 -10.87
N GLY A 68 -7.45 2.43 -10.15
CA GLY A 68 -7.49 3.81 -10.63
C GLY A 68 -6.34 4.70 -10.18
N LEU A 69 -5.63 4.36 -9.10
CA LEU A 69 -4.57 5.19 -8.53
C LEU A 69 -3.21 4.51 -8.48
N GLY A 70 -3.18 3.19 -8.33
CA GLY A 70 -1.98 2.36 -8.51
C GLY A 70 -0.73 2.86 -7.77
N GLU A 71 0.43 2.77 -8.44
CA GLU A 71 1.74 3.12 -7.88
C GLU A 71 1.87 4.60 -7.45
N PRO A 72 1.26 5.59 -8.15
CA PRO A 72 1.21 6.97 -7.66
C PRO A 72 0.68 7.10 -6.23
N LEU A 73 -0.43 6.43 -5.90
CA LEU A 73 -0.96 6.43 -4.53
C LEU A 73 -0.01 5.73 -3.55
N ILE A 74 0.57 4.60 -3.93
CA ILE A 74 1.52 3.85 -3.08
C ILE A 74 2.72 4.74 -2.72
N SER A 75 3.27 5.48 -3.69
CA SER A 75 4.39 6.38 -3.48
C SER A 75 4.04 7.49 -2.48
N ARG A 76 2.89 8.15 -2.66
CA ARG A 76 2.43 9.20 -1.73
C ARG A 76 2.18 8.66 -0.32
N LEU A 77 1.65 7.45 -0.20
CA LEU A 77 1.41 6.81 1.09
C LEU A 77 2.74 6.51 1.81
N LYS A 78 3.76 6.03 1.11
CA LYS A 78 5.12 5.83 1.65
C LYS A 78 5.73 7.14 2.15
N ASP A 79 5.62 8.21 1.36
CA ASP A 79 6.10 9.55 1.75
C ASP A 79 5.38 10.10 2.99
N ASN A 80 4.16 9.63 3.25
CA ASN A 80 3.34 10.00 4.39
C ASN A 80 3.30 8.91 5.48
N GLU A 81 4.40 8.16 5.66
CA GLU A 81 4.60 7.20 6.76
C GLU A 81 3.61 6.03 6.79
N VAL A 82 3.13 5.59 5.61
CA VAL A 82 2.42 4.32 5.42
C VAL A 82 3.31 3.38 4.61
N TYR A 83 3.74 2.31 5.25
CA TYR A 83 4.73 1.39 4.71
C TYR A 83 4.08 0.10 4.22
N PHE A 84 4.70 -0.51 3.22
CA PHE A 84 4.26 -1.76 2.59
C PHE A 84 5.45 -2.71 2.51
N GLU A 85 5.30 -3.93 3.00
CA GLU A 85 6.38 -4.92 3.11
C GLU A 85 5.89 -6.34 2.80
N GLY A 86 6.83 -7.20 2.41
CA GLY A 86 6.62 -8.62 2.18
C GLY A 86 7.23 -9.12 0.87
N PRO A 87 7.15 -10.43 0.59
CA PRO A 87 6.46 -11.43 1.42
C PRO A 87 7.16 -11.66 2.77
N LEU A 88 6.37 -11.80 3.84
CA LEU A 88 6.83 -12.14 5.18
C LEU A 88 7.01 -13.66 5.34
N ASP A 89 7.90 -14.06 6.24
CA ASP A 89 8.09 -15.46 6.62
C ASP A 89 7.01 -15.98 7.60
N GLU A 90 7.20 -17.21 8.09
CA GLU A 90 6.33 -17.85 9.07
C GLU A 90 6.27 -17.14 10.44
N ASN A 91 7.27 -16.32 10.76
CA ASN A 91 7.33 -15.49 11.97
C ASN A 91 6.77 -14.07 11.75
N LEU A 92 6.20 -13.79 10.56
CA LEU A 92 5.73 -12.46 10.14
C LEU A 92 6.86 -11.42 10.06
N GLU A 93 8.08 -11.87 9.82
CA GLU A 93 9.26 -11.01 9.63
C GLU A 93 9.58 -10.90 8.14
N VAL A 94 10.19 -9.77 7.75
CA VAL A 94 10.74 -9.64 6.40
C VAL A 94 12.00 -10.51 6.35
N PRO A 95 12.08 -11.54 5.49
CA PRO A 95 13.28 -12.35 5.39
C PRO A 95 14.46 -11.46 5.02
N GLU A 96 15.59 -11.58 5.73
CA GLU A 96 16.81 -10.89 5.31
C GLU A 96 17.14 -11.31 3.87
N GLU A 97 17.28 -10.35 2.96
CA GLU A 97 17.74 -10.64 1.61
C GLU A 97 19.05 -11.44 1.73
N LYS A 98 19.09 -12.66 1.16
CA LYS A 98 20.37 -13.32 0.90
C LYS A 98 21.13 -12.35 0.00
N LYS A 99 22.07 -11.58 0.55
CA LYS A 99 23.07 -10.84 -0.20
C LYS A 99 23.62 -11.81 -1.23
N ASN A 100 23.20 -11.66 -2.49
CA ASN A 100 23.84 -12.38 -3.58
C ASN A 100 25.31 -11.95 -3.53
N PRO A 101 26.26 -12.87 -3.31
CA PRO A 101 27.66 -12.50 -3.33
C PRO A 101 27.96 -12.03 -4.76
N SER A 102 28.28 -10.74 -4.87
CA SER A 102 28.96 -10.18 -6.04
C SER A 102 30.45 -10.44 -5.89
#